data_AF-A0A955F8N8-F1
#
_entry.id   AF-A0A955F8N8-F1
#
_cell.length_a   1.000
_cell.length_b   1.000
_cell.length_c   1.000
_cell.angle_alpha   90.00
_cell.angle_beta   90.00
_cell.angle_gamma   90.00
#
_symmetry.space_group_name_H-M   'P 1'
#
loop_
_entity.id
_entity.type
_entity.pdbx_description
1 polymer ?
#
loop_
_entity_poly.entity_id
_entity_poly.type
_entity_poly.pdbx_seq_one_letter_code
_entity_poly.pdbx_strand_id
1 'polypeptide(L)'
;MSMLHLEVTLKGATRKADDSVTVKFETTTEMSTEQFTEIDGYRKQTGHLVFKRDAIKGSDIPKGDTTEQGQTPSQELRSALYSVWSAKMERNMISEDWETYYANAIMGFKRAVVRSHPDND
;
A
#
# COMPACT_ATOMS: atom_id res chain seq x y z
N MET A 1 -15.21 -14.82 7.49
CA MET A 1 -15.56 -14.67 6.06
C MET A 1 -15.02 -15.89 5.33
N SER A 2 -15.77 -16.40 4.35
CA SER A 2 -15.36 -17.52 3.49
C SER A 2 -14.31 -17.02 2.48
N MET A 3 -13.32 -17.84 2.12
CA MET A 3 -12.39 -17.51 1.05
C MET A 3 -13.08 -17.72 -0.30
N LEU A 4 -13.11 -16.68 -1.14
CA LEU A 4 -13.63 -16.81 -2.50
C LEU A 4 -12.58 -17.51 -3.38
N HIS A 5 -12.92 -18.69 -3.87
CA HIS A 5 -12.08 -19.48 -4.77
C HIS A 5 -12.65 -19.45 -6.18
N LEU A 6 -11.86 -18.96 -7.14
CA LEU A 6 -12.25 -18.86 -8.55
C LEU A 6 -11.14 -19.45 -9.43
N GLU A 7 -11.53 -20.26 -10.40
CA GLU A 7 -10.63 -20.72 -11.46
C GLU A 7 -10.55 -19.67 -12.56
N VAL A 8 -9.40 -19.01 -12.67
CA VAL A 8 -9.22 -17.87 -13.57
C VAL A 8 -7.97 -18.02 -14.45
N THR A 9 -8.03 -17.42 -15.63
CA THR A 9 -6.89 -17.26 -16.55
C THR A 9 -6.44 -15.81 -16.57
N LEU A 10 -5.14 -15.56 -16.47
CA LEU A 10 -4.56 -14.22 -16.62
C LEU A 10 -4.67 -13.77 -18.09
N LYS A 11 -5.45 -12.72 -18.35
CA LYS A 11 -5.64 -12.15 -19.69
C LYS A 11 -4.62 -11.08 -20.06
N GLY A 12 -4.12 -10.36 -19.07
CA GLY A 12 -3.18 -9.29 -19.33
C GLY A 12 -2.67 -8.61 -18.07
N ALA A 13 -1.47 -8.05 -18.20
CA ALA A 13 -0.82 -7.23 -17.20
C ALA A 13 -0.36 -5.93 -17.87
N THR A 14 -0.82 -4.79 -17.38
CA THR A 14 -0.46 -3.47 -17.92
C THR A 14 0.24 -2.67 -16.84
N ARG A 15 1.47 -2.24 -17.11
CA ARG A 15 2.22 -1.37 -16.21
C ARG A 15 1.67 0.05 -16.28
N LYS A 16 1.47 0.66 -15.12
CA LYS A 16 1.07 2.06 -14.95
C LYS A 16 2.31 2.95 -14.86
N ALA A 17 2.10 4.27 -14.93
CA ALA A 17 3.17 5.25 -14.86
C ALA A 17 3.91 5.30 -13.50
N ASP A 18 3.28 4.80 -12.43
CA ASP A 18 3.84 4.66 -11.08
C ASP A 18 4.55 3.30 -10.86
N ASP A 19 4.90 2.61 -11.96
CA ASP A 19 5.44 1.25 -11.99
C ASP A 19 4.55 0.14 -11.40
N SER A 20 3.36 0.47 -10.89
CA SER A 20 2.37 -0.53 -10.47
C SER A 20 1.77 -1.26 -11.68
N VAL A 21 1.21 -2.44 -11.47
CA VAL A 21 0.68 -3.27 -12.56
C VAL A 21 -0.81 -3.51 -12.37
N THR A 22 -1.58 -3.23 -13.41
CA THR A 22 -2.99 -3.64 -13.50
C THR A 22 -3.04 -5.04 -14.06
N VAL A 23 -3.65 -5.96 -13.32
CA VAL A 23 -3.78 -7.37 -13.70
C VAL A 23 -5.24 -7.66 -14.03
N LYS A 24 -5.52 -8.34 -15.14
CA LYS A 24 -6.88 -8.72 -15.58
C LYS A 24 -7.01 -10.23 -15.64
N PHE A 25 -8.02 -10.77 -14.97
CA PHE A 25 -8.35 -12.19 -14.96
C PHE A 25 -9.71 -12.43 -15.62
N GLU A 26 -9.86 -13.57 -16.28
CA GLU A 26 -11.13 -14.07 -16.80
C GLU A 26 -11.45 -15.42 -16.15
N THR A 27 -12.68 -15.64 -15.70
CA THR A 27 -13.11 -16.93 -15.13
C THR A 27 -13.18 -17.99 -16.21
N THR A 28 -12.73 -19.19 -15.87
CA THR A 28 -12.67 -20.33 -16.82
C THR A 28 -14.01 -21.05 -16.91
N THR A 29 -14.83 -20.95 -15.86
CA THR A 29 -16.19 -21.48 -15.78
C THR A 29 -17.22 -20.36 -15.78
N GLU A 30 -18.45 -20.69 -16.17
CA GLU A 30 -19.59 -19.80 -15.94
C GLU A 30 -19.74 -19.52 -14.44
N MET A 31 -20.00 -18.25 -14.12
CA MET A 31 -20.22 -17.80 -12.75
C MET A 31 -21.71 -17.87 -12.41
N SER A 32 -22.03 -18.32 -11.20
CA SER A 32 -23.39 -18.19 -10.67
C SER A 32 -23.68 -16.74 -10.28
N THR A 33 -24.97 -16.37 -10.25
CA THR A 33 -25.42 -15.04 -9.82
C THR A 33 -25.00 -14.72 -8.39
N GLU A 34 -24.92 -15.73 -7.52
CA GLU A 34 -24.49 -15.62 -6.12
C GLU A 34 -23.00 -15.28 -6.03
N GLN A 35 -22.15 -15.98 -6.79
CA GLN A 35 -20.72 -15.71 -6.86
C GLN A 35 -20.43 -14.32 -7.43
N PHE A 36 -21.20 -13.90 -8.44
CA PHE A 36 -21.07 -12.57 -9.02
C PHE A 36 -21.43 -11.47 -8.02
N THR A 37 -22.49 -11.69 -7.24
CA THR A 37 -22.91 -10.79 -6.16
C THR A 37 -21.86 -10.71 -5.06
N GLU A 38 -21.21 -11.83 -4.72
CA GLU A 38 -20.11 -11.86 -3.75
C GLU A 38 -18.91 -11.04 -4.22
N ILE A 39 -18.53 -11.15 -5.51
CA ILE A 39 -17.46 -10.31 -6.10
C ILE A 39 -17.82 -8.82 -6.03
N ASP A 40 -19.05 -8.45 -6.36
CA ASP A 40 -19.46 -7.04 -6.28
C ASP A 40 -19.44 -6.53 -4.83
N GLY A 41 -19.66 -7.40 -3.85
CA GLY A 41 -19.47 -7.10 -2.42
C GLY A 41 -18.03 -6.72 -2.05
N TYR A 42 -17.03 -7.26 -2.75
CA TYR A 42 -15.61 -6.91 -2.57
C TYR A 42 -15.16 -5.68 -3.38
N ARG A 43 -16.08 -5.03 -4.10
CA ARG A 43 -15.75 -3.86 -4.92
C ARG A 43 -15.20 -2.71 -4.05
N LYS A 44 -14.07 -2.13 -4.49
CA LYS A 44 -13.30 -1.09 -3.77
C LYS A 44 -12.66 -1.55 -2.45
N GLN A 45 -12.62 -2.84 -2.16
CA GLN A 45 -11.87 -3.38 -1.03
C GLN A 45 -10.45 -3.76 -1.46
N THR A 46 -9.52 -3.75 -0.50
CA THR A 46 -8.13 -4.17 -0.70
C THR A 46 -7.95 -5.61 -0.21
N GLY A 47 -7.17 -6.41 -0.92
CA GLY A 47 -6.96 -7.82 -0.60
C GLY A 47 -5.70 -8.38 -1.25
N HIS A 48 -5.26 -9.54 -0.78
CA HIS A 48 -4.12 -10.23 -1.35
C HIS A 48 -4.55 -11.07 -2.55
N LEU A 49 -3.88 -10.87 -3.68
CA LEU A 49 -3.97 -11.75 -4.83
C LEU A 49 -2.81 -12.75 -4.77
N VAL A 50 -3.11 -14.03 -4.58
CA VAL A 50 -2.10 -15.10 -4.63
C VAL A 50 -2.26 -15.84 -5.94
N PHE A 51 -1.22 -15.83 -6.78
CA PHE A 51 -1.20 -16.53 -8.05
C PHE A 51 0.02 -17.43 -8.13
N LYS A 52 -0.19 -18.69 -8.50
CA LYS A 52 0.86 -19.70 -8.70
C LYS A 52 0.43 -20.61 -9.84
N ARG A 53 1.40 -21.08 -10.63
CA ARG A 53 1.15 -21.95 -11.79
C ARG A 53 0.57 -23.32 -11.41
N ASP A 54 0.90 -23.81 -10.22
CA ASP A 54 0.50 -25.11 -9.70
C ASP A 54 -0.25 -24.94 -8.36
N ALA A 55 -0.27 -25.97 -7.52
CA ALA A 55 -0.98 -25.92 -6.23
C ALA A 55 -0.44 -24.84 -5.27
N ILE A 56 -1.37 -24.02 -4.77
CA ILE A 56 -1.16 -23.08 -3.66
C ILE A 56 -1.17 -23.88 -2.36
N LYS A 57 -0.09 -23.81 -1.58
CA LYS A 57 -0.05 -24.40 -0.22
C LYS A 57 -0.60 -23.38 0.77
N GLY A 58 -1.19 -23.83 1.88
CA GLY A 58 -1.68 -22.92 2.93
C GLY A 58 -0.60 -22.03 3.55
N SER A 59 0.68 -22.40 3.43
CA SER A 59 1.84 -21.56 3.78
C SER A 59 2.06 -20.38 2.84
N ASP A 60 1.55 -20.47 1.61
CA ASP A 60 1.75 -19.47 0.55
C ASP A 60 0.72 -18.32 0.66
N ILE A 61 -0.28 -18.46 1.53
CA ILE A 61 -1.30 -17.44 1.80
C ILE A 61 -0.75 -16.47 2.87
N PRO A 62 -0.68 -15.15 2.58
CA PRO A 62 -0.28 -14.16 3.57
C PRO A 62 -1.18 -14.23 4.82
N LYS A 63 -0.55 -14.25 6.01
CA LYS A 63 -1.26 -14.35 7.30
C LYS A 63 -1.67 -13.01 7.91
N GLY A 64 -1.28 -11.91 7.29
CA GLY A 64 -1.65 -10.56 7.72
C GLY A 64 -2.78 -10.02 6.86
N ASP A 65 -3.56 -9.09 7.41
CA ASP A 65 -4.49 -8.29 6.62
C ASP A 65 -3.70 -7.46 5.61
N THR A 66 -4.29 -7.22 4.44
CA THR A 66 -3.75 -6.16 3.58
C THR A 66 -3.81 -4.87 4.36
N THR A 67 -2.67 -4.20 4.54
CA THR A 67 -2.70 -2.80 4.92
C THR A 67 -3.52 -2.07 3.85
N GLU A 68 -4.52 -1.30 4.24
CA GLU A 68 -5.17 -0.34 3.31
C GLU A 68 -4.16 0.67 2.73
N GLN A 69 -2.90 0.65 3.19
CA GLN A 69 -1.88 1.61 2.86
C GLN A 69 -0.60 0.88 2.44
N GLY A 70 -0.16 1.12 1.22
CA GLY A 70 1.13 0.68 0.69
C GLY A 70 2.33 1.41 1.31
N GLN A 71 2.18 2.00 2.51
CA GLN A 71 3.23 2.70 3.23
C GLN A 71 3.17 2.36 4.72
N THR A 72 4.29 1.95 5.31
CA THR A 72 4.43 1.88 6.77
C THR A 72 4.28 3.29 7.38
N PRO A 73 3.96 3.45 8.67
CA PRO A 73 3.87 4.78 9.30
C PRO A 73 5.14 5.62 9.12
N SER A 74 6.32 4.99 9.04
CA SER A 74 7.59 5.64 8.72
C SER A 74 7.67 6.11 7.27
N GLN A 75 7.11 5.35 6.32
CA GLN A 75 7.01 5.72 4.92
C GLN A 75 5.98 6.83 4.70
N GLU A 76 4.83 6.79 5.38
CA GLU A 76 3.82 7.87 5.35
C GLU A 76 4.39 9.17 5.88
N LEU A 77 5.09 9.13 7.02
CA LEU A 77 5.76 10.30 7.59
C LEU A 77 6.82 10.87 6.62
N ARG A 78 7.61 10.00 5.99
CA ARG A 78 8.61 10.40 5.01
C ARG A 78 7.96 11.05 3.77
N SER A 79 6.86 10.49 3.27
CA SER A 79 6.10 11.04 2.15
C SER A 79 5.46 12.39 2.50
N ALA A 80 4.86 12.52 3.68
CA ALA A 80 4.29 13.79 4.15
C ALA A 80 5.37 14.89 4.27
N LEU A 81 6.53 14.56 4.84
CA LEU A 81 7.66 15.49 4.94
C LEU A 81 8.18 15.90 3.55
N TYR A 82 8.22 14.97 2.59
CA TYR A 82 8.64 15.26 1.21
C TYR A 82 7.69 16.24 0.52
N SER A 83 6.38 16.05 0.65
CA SER A 83 5.39 16.99 0.10
C SER A 83 5.54 18.40 0.68
N VAL A 84 5.82 18.52 1.98
CA VAL A 84 6.06 19.82 2.63
C VAL A 84 7.35 20.47 2.11
N TRP A 85 8.43 19.71 1.99
CA TRP A 85 9.69 20.20 1.44
C TRP A 85 9.52 20.69 -0.01
N SER A 86 8.92 19.88 -0.88
CA SER A 86 8.69 20.22 -2.28
C SER A 86 7.88 21.52 -2.42
N ALA A 87 6.81 21.66 -1.63
CA ALA A 87 5.98 22.88 -1.64
C ALA A 87 6.75 24.12 -1.15
N LYS A 88 7.70 23.97 -0.21
CA LYS A 88 8.54 25.07 0.28
C LYS A 88 9.64 25.43 -0.72
N MET A 89 10.21 24.45 -1.40
CA MET A 89 11.18 24.64 -2.49
C MET A 89 10.55 25.38 -3.66
N GLU A 90 9.36 24.97 -4.11
CA GLU A 90 8.61 25.64 -5.19
C GLU A 90 8.30 27.12 -4.85
N ARG A 91 8.16 27.43 -3.57
CA ARG A 91 7.91 28.79 -3.06
C ARG A 91 9.19 29.56 -2.73
N ASN A 92 10.38 29.02 -3.00
CA ASN A 92 11.68 29.59 -2.63
C ASN A 92 11.81 29.94 -1.14
N MET A 93 11.08 29.24 -0.26
CA MET A 93 11.12 29.48 1.19
C MET A 93 12.30 28.79 1.86
N ILE A 94 12.84 27.76 1.22
CA ILE A 94 13.99 26.99 1.66
C ILE A 94 14.87 26.72 0.44
N SER A 95 16.17 26.56 0.68
CA SER A 95 17.17 26.18 -0.33
C SER A 95 17.94 24.91 0.03
N GLU A 96 17.58 24.28 1.16
CA GLU A 96 18.21 23.04 1.62
C GLU A 96 17.71 21.84 0.81
N ASP A 97 18.61 20.87 0.58
CA ASP A 97 18.27 19.61 -0.08
C ASP A 97 17.37 18.73 0.80
N TRP A 98 16.74 17.74 0.16
CA TRP A 98 15.79 16.85 0.83
C TRP A 98 16.40 16.09 2.02
N GLU A 99 17.63 15.59 1.92
CA GLU A 99 18.26 14.81 2.98
C GLU A 99 18.55 15.66 4.21
N THR A 100 19.03 16.90 4.00
CA THR A 100 19.26 17.89 5.06
C THR A 100 17.94 18.28 5.73
N TYR A 101 16.92 18.56 4.93
CA TYR A 101 15.58 18.89 5.43
C TYR A 101 14.99 17.76 6.27
N TYR A 102 15.08 16.52 5.77
CA TYR A 102 14.52 15.34 6.44
C TYR A 102 15.23 15.08 7.78
N ALA A 103 16.56 15.15 7.82
CA ALA A 103 17.33 14.99 9.05
C ALA A 103 16.96 16.05 10.10
N ASN A 104 16.82 17.32 9.68
CA ASN A 104 16.41 18.42 10.55
C ASN A 104 14.98 18.23 11.09
N ALA A 105 14.04 17.84 10.22
CA ALA A 105 12.65 17.59 10.59
C ALA A 105 12.50 16.44 11.59
N ILE A 106 13.20 15.32 11.36
CA ILE A 106 13.18 14.16 12.26
C ILE A 106 13.83 14.50 13.62
N MET A 107 14.92 15.26 13.63
CA MET A 107 15.55 15.70 14.88
C MET A 107 14.62 16.62 15.68
N GLY A 108 13.92 17.54 15.01
CA GLY A 108 12.90 18.38 15.62
C GLY A 108 11.75 17.57 16.20
N PHE A 109 11.24 16.59 15.45
CA PHE A 109 10.20 15.67 15.90
C PHE A 109 10.65 14.87 17.13
N LYS A 110 11.86 14.29 17.12
CA LYS A 110 12.42 13.55 18.26
C LYS A 110 12.48 14.41 19.52
N ARG A 111 12.93 15.66 19.41
CA ARG A 111 12.96 16.60 20.55
C ARG A 111 11.56 16.91 21.09
N ALA A 112 10.57 17.05 20.20
CA ALA A 112 9.19 17.29 20.59
C ALA A 112 8.60 16.09 21.35
N VAL A 113 8.87 14.87 20.88
CA VAL A 113 8.41 13.62 21.53
C VAL A 113 9.04 13.44 22.90
N VAL A 114 10.35 13.65 23.03
CA VAL A 114 11.05 13.57 24.33
C VAL A 114 10.50 14.60 25.31
N ARG A 115 10.24 15.83 24.85
CA ARG A 115 9.66 16.88 25.70
C ARG A 115 8.22 16.57 26.14
N SER A 116 7.43 15.90 25.30
CA SER A 116 6.04 15.57 25.62
C SER A 116 5.88 14.32 26.49
N HIS A 117 6.93 13.51 26.63
CA HIS A 117 6.96 12.31 27.47
C HIS A 117 8.23 12.30 28.34
N PRO A 118 8.32 13.20 29.34
CA PRO A 118 9.52 13.32 30.18
C PRO A 118 9.75 12.11 31.09
N ASP A 119 8.75 11.23 31.24
CA ASP A 119 8.80 10.05 32.12
C ASP A 119 9.56 8.85 31.51
N ASN A 120 10.14 9.02 30.31
CA ASN A 120 10.85 7.97 29.57
C ASN A 120 12.39 8.03 29.69
N ASP A 121 12.93 8.86 30.59
CA ASP A 121 14.36 8.91 30.94
C ASP A 121 14.69 8.09 32.19
#